data_AF-A0A2D4HU15-F1
#
_entry.id   AF-A0A2D4HU15-F1
#
_cell.length_a   1.000
_cell.length_b   1.000
_cell.length_c   1.000
_cell.angle_alpha   90.00
_cell.angle_beta   90.00
_cell.angle_gamma   90.00
#
_symmetry.space_group_name_H-M   'P 1'
#
loop_
_entity.id
_entity.type
_entity.pdbx_description
1 polymer ?
#
loop_
_entity_poly.entity_id
_entity_poly.type
_entity_poly.pdbx_seq_one_letter_code
_entity_poly.pdbx_strand_id
1 'polypeptide(L)'
;IRWFRPRRLMDPEGFQRELGVIPDSFVHNPSESLVATWNRLAAGALDRIAPLRPLRGDRSRKAPWFTEELREMKRQKRRLERRWRASKSESDRTLLRAFIIYLFNQIYIP
;
A
#
# COMPACT_ATOMS: atom_id res chain seq x y z
N ILE A 1 -2.49 14.32 -8.81
CA ILE A 1 -1.75 13.03 -8.85
C ILE A 1 -0.70 13.10 -7.75
N ARG A 2 -0.73 12.19 -6.76
CA ARG A 2 0.27 12.18 -5.67
C ARG A 2 1.55 11.53 -6.20
N TRP A 3 2.70 12.11 -5.90
CA TRP A 3 4.01 11.52 -6.24
C TRP A 3 4.62 10.89 -4.99
N PHE A 4 5.36 9.81 -5.17
CA PHE A 4 6.04 9.15 -4.06
C PHE A 4 7.33 8.48 -4.52
N ARG A 5 8.27 8.32 -3.59
CA ARG A 5 9.45 7.47 -3.76
C ARG A 5 9.13 6.11 -3.14
N PRO A 6 9.06 5.02 -3.91
CA PRO A 6 8.81 3.70 -3.34
C PRO A 6 9.99 3.30 -2.44
N ARG A 7 9.75 3.16 -1.13
CA ARG A 7 10.80 2.78 -0.16
C ARG A 7 11.52 1.48 -0.52
N ARG A 8 10.81 0.53 -1.15
CA ARG A 8 11.37 -0.75 -1.62
C ARG A 8 12.47 -0.61 -2.68
N LEU A 9 12.54 0.54 -3.35
CA LEU A 9 13.57 0.81 -4.37
C LEU A 9 14.75 1.61 -3.79
N MET A 10 14.71 1.91 -2.49
CA MET A 10 15.81 2.59 -1.85
C MET A 10 16.93 1.57 -1.64
N ASP A 11 18.07 1.83 -2.28
CA ASP A 11 19.31 1.09 -2.11
C ASP A 11 20.24 1.93 -1.22
N PRO A 12 20.42 1.57 0.07
CA PRO A 12 21.28 2.31 0.99
C PRO A 12 22.75 2.33 0.55
N GLU A 13 23.24 1.22 0.00
CA GLU A 13 24.64 1.08 -0.43
C GLU A 13 24.89 1.88 -1.71
N GLY A 14 23.97 1.80 -2.67
CA GLY A 14 23.95 2.67 -3.83
C GLY A 14 23.88 4.15 -3.43
N PHE A 15 23.10 4.48 -2.40
CA PHE A 15 22.93 5.87 -1.94
C PHE A 15 24.20 6.43 -1.35
N GLN A 16 24.91 5.64 -0.55
CA GLN A 16 26.22 6.02 -0.05
C GLN A 16 27.23 6.20 -1.19
N ARG A 17 27.18 5.34 -2.21
CA ARG A 17 28.05 5.46 -3.40
C ARG A 17 27.77 6.72 -4.22
N GLU A 18 26.50 7.05 -4.42
CA GLU A 18 26.07 8.25 -5.16
C GLU A 18 26.31 9.56 -4.39
N LEU A 19 26.17 9.52 -3.06
CA LEU A 19 26.55 10.65 -2.19
C LEU A 19 28.05 10.94 -2.27
N GLY A 20 28.87 9.89 -2.38
CA GLY A 20 30.32 10.00 -2.43
C GLY A 20 30.94 10.47 -1.10
N VAL A 21 32.20 10.85 -1.17
CA VAL A 21 32.93 11.44 -0.03
C VAL A 21 32.64 12.94 0.00
N ILE A 22 32.26 13.48 1.16
CA ILE A 22 32.10 14.92 1.35
C ILE A 22 33.47 15.58 1.17
N PRO A 23 33.65 16.49 0.20
CA PRO A 23 34.92 17.19 -0.02
C PRO A 23 35.42 17.94 1.22
N ASP A 24 36.70 17.82 1.56
CA ASP A 24 37.31 18.54 2.70
C ASP A 24 37.29 20.06 2.52
N SER A 25 37.02 20.56 1.31
CA SER A 25 36.79 21.98 1.01
C SER A 25 35.61 22.59 1.78
N PHE A 26 34.78 21.76 2.41
CA PHE A 26 33.63 22.16 3.20
C PHE A 26 33.99 22.65 4.61
N VAL A 27 35.17 22.33 5.14
CA VAL A 27 35.56 22.61 6.54
C VAL A 27 35.60 24.11 6.89
N HIS A 28 35.73 25.00 5.91
CA HIS A 28 35.81 26.45 6.11
C HIS A 28 34.54 27.22 5.72
N ASN A 29 33.47 26.54 5.29
CA ASN A 29 32.24 27.20 4.87
C ASN A 29 31.32 27.48 6.08
N PRO A 30 30.54 28.58 6.04
CA PRO A 30 29.45 28.80 6.99
C PRO A 30 28.49 27.61 7.02
N SER A 31 27.96 27.29 8.20
CA SER A 31 27.08 26.14 8.45
C SER A 31 25.87 26.08 7.51
N GLU A 32 25.29 27.22 7.16
CA GLU A 32 24.15 27.30 6.22
C GLU A 32 24.52 26.84 4.81
N SER A 33 25.71 27.24 4.33
CA SER A 33 26.23 26.84 3.01
C SER A 33 26.49 25.33 2.97
N LEU A 34 26.96 24.77 4.08
CA LEU A 34 27.16 23.33 4.25
C LEU A 34 25.85 22.56 4.16
N VAL A 35 24.84 22.98 4.91
CA VAL A 35 23.53 22.34 4.91
C VAL A 35 22.87 22.45 3.54
N ALA A 36 22.95 23.61 2.89
CA ALA A 36 22.39 23.80 1.55
C ALA A 36 23.04 22.87 0.52
N THR A 37 24.38 22.75 0.56
CA THR A 37 25.13 21.89 -0.36
C THR A 37 24.86 20.42 -0.10
N TRP A 38 24.85 20.00 1.17
CA TRP A 38 24.48 18.64 1.58
C TRP A 38 23.08 18.28 1.07
N ASN A 39 22.09 19.14 1.32
CA ASN A 39 20.71 18.90 0.90
C ASN A 39 20.60 18.76 -0.61
N ARG A 40 21.36 19.55 -1.38
CA ARG A 40 21.40 19.46 -2.85
C ARG A 40 21.98 18.12 -3.31
N LEU A 41 23.10 17.69 -2.75
CA LEU A 41 23.75 16.41 -3.09
C LEU A 41 22.87 15.22 -2.72
N ALA A 42 22.32 15.23 -1.49
CA ALA A 42 21.42 14.20 -1.01
C ALA A 42 20.14 14.11 -1.86
N ALA A 43 19.55 15.24 -2.24
CA ALA A 43 18.39 15.26 -3.13
C ALA A 43 18.73 14.66 -4.51
N GLY A 44 19.88 15.03 -5.08
CA GLY A 44 20.34 14.49 -6.36
C GLY A 44 20.58 12.97 -6.32
N ALA A 45 21.24 12.48 -5.28
CA ALA A 45 21.45 11.05 -5.07
C ALA A 45 20.12 10.29 -4.88
N LEU A 46 19.18 10.87 -4.13
CA LEU A 46 17.83 10.32 -3.97
C LEU A 46 17.06 10.28 -5.30
N ASP A 47 17.21 11.28 -6.16
CA ASP A 47 16.57 11.32 -7.47
C ASP A 47 17.10 10.25 -8.43
N ARG A 48 18.39 9.92 -8.36
CA ARG A 48 18.99 8.87 -9.18
C ARG A 48 18.56 7.47 -8.75
N ILE A 49 18.59 7.20 -7.45
CA ILE A 49 18.35 5.85 -6.92
C ILE A 49 16.86 5.56 -6.76
N ALA A 50 16.12 6.54 -6.25
CA ALA A 50 14.71 6.40 -5.94
C ALA A 50 13.92 7.55 -6.60
N PRO A 51 13.85 7.61 -7.94
CA PRO A 51 13.15 8.68 -8.63
C PRO A 51 11.68 8.75 -8.20
N LEU A 52 11.13 9.97 -8.19
CA LEU A 52 9.72 10.17 -7.94
C LEU A 52 8.89 9.45 -8.99
N ARG A 53 7.95 8.64 -8.53
CA ARG A 53 7.01 7.94 -9.40
C ARG A 53 5.60 8.47 -9.14
N PRO A 54 4.76 8.60 -10.17
CA PRO A 54 3.37 8.92 -9.94
C PRO A 54 2.78 7.74 -9.16
N LEU A 55 2.10 8.05 -8.06
CA LEU A 55 1.20 7.09 -7.44
C LEU A 55 0.10 6.86 -8.45
N ARG A 56 0.29 5.83 -9.28
CA ARG A 56 -0.80 5.24 -10.05
C ARG A 56 -1.80 4.84 -8.99
N GLY A 57 -2.84 5.65 -8.84
CA GLY A 57 -4.00 5.27 -8.07
C GLY A 57 -4.46 4.00 -8.74
N ASP A 58 -4.14 2.87 -8.14
CA ASP A 58 -4.68 1.59 -8.55
C ASP A 58 -6.16 1.67 -8.24
N ARG A 59 -6.89 2.33 -9.13
CA ARG A 59 -8.28 1.99 -9.38
C ARG A 59 -8.16 0.60 -9.97
N SER A 60 -7.99 -0.38 -9.09
CA SER A 60 -8.07 -1.80 -9.41
C SER A 60 -9.27 -1.89 -10.32
N ARG A 61 -9.04 -2.12 -11.62
CA ARG A 61 -10.12 -2.27 -12.57
C ARG A 61 -10.88 -3.47 -12.03
N LYS A 62 -12.06 -3.21 -11.44
CA LYS A 62 -12.90 -4.26 -10.88
C LYS A 62 -13.03 -5.31 -11.97
N ALA A 63 -12.72 -6.57 -11.64
CA ALA A 63 -12.83 -7.63 -12.61
C ALA A 63 -14.25 -7.59 -13.19
N PRO A 64 -14.44 -7.67 -14.52
CA PRO A 64 -15.74 -7.49 -15.15
C PRO A 64 -16.82 -8.44 -14.61
N TRP A 65 -16.40 -9.63 -14.19
CA TRP A 65 -17.26 -10.65 -13.56
C TRP A 65 -17.56 -10.39 -12.08
N PHE A 66 -16.88 -9.44 -11.42
CA PHE A 66 -17.07 -9.13 -10.00
C PHE A 66 -18.10 -8.01 -9.81
N THR A 67 -19.36 -8.39 -10.02
CA THR A 67 -20.55 -7.53 -9.89
C THR A 67 -20.72 -6.96 -8.47
N GLU A 68 -21.52 -5.90 -8.33
CA GLU A 68 -21.84 -5.33 -7.01
C GLU A 68 -22.62 -6.33 -6.14
N GLU A 69 -23.46 -7.17 -6.75
CA GLU A 69 -24.20 -8.22 -6.04
C GLU A 69 -23.28 -9.23 -5.35
N LEU A 70 -22.30 -9.78 -6.09
CA LEU A 70 -21.28 -10.69 -5.52
C LEU A 70 -20.46 -10.01 -4.41
N ARG A 71 -20.24 -8.68 -4.54
CA ARG A 71 -19.56 -7.89 -3.50
C ARG A 71 -20.42 -7.79 -2.23
N GLU A 72 -21.71 -7.51 -2.37
CA GLU A 72 -22.62 -7.41 -1.24
C GLU A 72 -22.81 -8.76 -0.54
N MET A 73 -23.01 -9.83 -1.32
CA MET A 73 -23.02 -11.20 -0.80
C MET A 73 -21.77 -11.53 0.03
N LYS A 74 -20.58 -11.21 -0.49
CA LYS A 74 -19.31 -11.39 0.26
C LYS A 74 -19.24 -10.52 1.51
N ARG A 75 -19.73 -9.27 1.47
CA ARG A 75 -19.76 -8.36 2.63
C ARG A 75 -20.68 -8.90 3.73
N GLN A 76 -21.87 -9.35 3.36
CA GLN A 76 -22.85 -9.91 4.29
C GLN A 76 -22.32 -11.18 4.95
N LYS A 77 -21.72 -12.10 4.17
CA LYS A 77 -21.03 -13.27 4.72
C LYS A 77 -20.00 -12.87 5.78
N ARG A 78 -19.11 -11.92 5.45
CA ARG A 78 -18.07 -11.44 6.39
C ARG A 78 -18.68 -10.78 7.64
N ARG A 79 -19.80 -10.07 7.52
CA ARG A 79 -20.50 -9.47 8.68
C ARG A 79 -21.02 -10.56 9.62
N LEU A 80 -21.69 -11.59 9.08
CA LEU A 80 -22.18 -12.73 9.87
C LEU A 80 -21.03 -13.52 10.50
N GLU A 81 -19.95 -13.77 9.76
CA GLU A 81 -18.76 -14.42 10.33
C GLU A 81 -18.14 -13.61 11.47
N ARG A 82 -18.03 -12.28 11.34
CA ARG A 82 -17.51 -11.43 12.43
C ARG A 82 -18.42 -11.45 13.64
N ARG A 83 -19.74 -11.38 13.43
CA ARG A 83 -20.73 -11.49 14.51
C ARG A 83 -20.58 -12.81 15.27
N TRP A 84 -20.54 -13.93 14.56
CA TRP A 84 -20.35 -15.25 15.17
C TRP A 84 -18.99 -15.38 15.87
N ARG A 85 -17.90 -14.87 15.29
CA ARG A 85 -16.59 -14.91 15.97
C ARG A 85 -16.58 -14.09 17.27
N ALA A 86 -17.32 -12.99 17.31
CA ALA A 86 -17.43 -12.14 18.50
C ALA A 86 -18.35 -12.74 19.57
N SER A 87 -19.53 -13.24 19.19
CA SER A 87 -20.53 -13.76 20.13
C SER A 87 -20.32 -15.23 20.51
N LYS A 88 -19.72 -16.03 19.62
CA LYS A 88 -19.65 -17.49 19.65
C LYS A 88 -21.00 -18.19 19.89
N SER A 89 -22.10 -17.50 19.61
CA SER A 89 -23.45 -18.01 19.83
C SER A 89 -23.86 -18.99 18.72
N GLU A 90 -24.66 -20.00 19.08
CA GLU A 90 -25.18 -20.95 18.08
C GLU A 90 -26.24 -20.30 17.17
N SER A 91 -26.93 -19.25 17.65
CA SER A 91 -27.85 -18.46 16.82
C SER A 91 -27.12 -17.74 15.69
N ASP A 92 -26.02 -17.04 15.98
CA ASP A 92 -25.21 -16.39 14.94
C ASP A 92 -24.55 -17.42 14.00
N ARG A 93 -24.16 -18.59 14.52
CA ARG A 93 -23.65 -19.70 13.70
C ARG A 93 -24.71 -20.23 12.73
N THR A 94 -25.95 -20.34 13.19
CA THR A 94 -27.08 -20.81 12.37
C THR A 94 -27.40 -19.81 11.26
N LEU A 95 -27.42 -18.51 11.58
CA LEU A 95 -27.58 -17.44 10.59
C LEU A 95 -26.48 -17.46 9.53
N LEU A 96 -25.22 -17.65 9.94
CA LEU A 96 -24.10 -17.77 9.00
C LEU A 96 -24.26 -19.00 8.10
N ARG A 97 -24.63 -20.17 8.66
CA ARG A 97 -24.84 -21.41 7.90
C ARG A 97 -25.98 -21.27 6.88
N ALA A 98 -27.12 -20.74 7.31
CA ALA A 98 -28.25 -20.48 6.42
C ALA A 98 -27.86 -19.55 5.27
N PHE A 99 -27.09 -18.49 5.56
CA PHE A 99 -26.60 -17.59 4.53
C PHE A 99 -25.65 -18.29 3.54
N ILE A 100 -24.77 -19.17 4.00
CA ILE A 100 -23.87 -19.94 3.10
C ILE A 100 -24.67 -20.86 2.17
N ILE A 101 -25.71 -21.52 2.66
CA ILE A 101 -26.60 -22.36 1.85
C ILE A 101 -27.31 -21.50 0.80
N TYR A 102 -27.85 -20.34 1.20
CA TYR A 102 -28.46 -19.38 0.27
C TYR A 102 -27.49 -18.94 -0.84
N LEU A 103 -26.25 -18.60 -0.49
CA LEU A 103 -25.23 -18.22 -1.47
C LEU A 103 -24.94 -19.35 -2.47
N PHE A 104 -24.91 -20.59 -2.01
CA PHE A 104 -24.68 -21.74 -2.89
C PHE A 104 -25.81 -21.89 -3.90
N ASN A 105 -27.07 -21.78 -3.46
CA ASN A 105 -28.23 -21.88 -4.35
C ASN A 105 -28.24 -20.76 -5.40
N GLN A 106 -27.88 -19.52 -5.03
CA GLN A 106 -27.85 -18.39 -5.96
C GLN A 106 -26.71 -18.46 -6.99
N ILE A 107 -25.63 -19.20 -6.70
CA ILE A 107 -24.46 -19.30 -7.58
C ILE A 107 -24.52 -20.55 -8.47
N TYR A 108 -25.15 -21.64 -8.00
CA TYR A 108 -25.05 -22.96 -8.64
C TYR A 108 -26.38 -23.52 -9.18
N ILE A 109 -27.52 -22.86 -8.93
CA ILE A 109 -28.81 -23.28 -9.47
C ILE A 109 -29.28 -22.18 -10.44
N PRO A 110 -29.29 -22.43 -11.77
CA PRO A 110 -29.77 -21.47 -12.76
C PRO A 110 -31.29 -21.27 -12.70
#